data_AF-A0A842XY78-F1
#
_entry.id   AF-A0A842XY78-F1
#
_cell.length_a   1.000
_cell.length_b   1.000
_cell.length_c   1.000
_cell.angle_alpha   90.00
_cell.angle_beta   90.00
_cell.angle_gamma   90.00
#
_symmetry.space_group_name_H-M   'P 1'
#
loop_
_entity.id
_entity.type
_entity.pdbx_description
1 polymer ?
#
loop_
_entity_poly.entity_id
_entity_poly.type
_entity_poly.pdbx_seq_one_letter_code
_entity_poly.pdbx_strand_id
1 'polypeptide(L)'
;MNFINRLFGKKEETQQQIAFEELTGWLELRSGKIFKSIGEHASHVFPRIGKALVEIGKSTDELEKAQPVGKFHLKMVKITTSNRDNMVKQVRMLIENISIPGSTDINTIKAFHENSMHNLVVCFDNMMKSHMYAKTVYPEESKEVVAGVSMLRRLLDELIEPLNEKKETIEAFENADNIVREIKQTQSRIEKKIKSIKAQEEKIILLKNDLVKLQESLNLLRGSELWNEYRKTKDELKALKKKVTESEAKINSLVLPLSAGLNRLKQLNDSGRYTLNPQTKQDLQACFSDQKNVSPGFFVEFRNIIESDALNLSTDKKNKMLEHVNSVISSLESFQENYRIAVQDAENKEKELSGFDIRHDEKNMRDEITALQDKIETSEKELETAKNHLISLKEISGLKKQELQNVISSIDGNLRVSF
;
A
#
# COMPACT_ATOMS: atom_id res chain seq x y z
N MET A 1 23.32 -6.18 65.72
CA MET A 1 23.83 -6.27 64.33
C MET A 1 23.55 -5.01 63.47
N ASN A 2 23.45 -3.79 64.04
CA ASN A 2 23.05 -2.57 63.29
C ASN A 2 24.04 -1.38 63.43
N PHE A 3 25.31 -1.62 63.76
CA PHE A 3 26.29 -0.54 63.94
C PHE A 3 27.24 -0.36 62.74
N ILE A 4 27.59 -1.44 62.03
CA ILE A 4 28.52 -1.40 60.89
C ILE A 4 27.85 -0.77 59.64
N ASN A 5 26.57 -1.05 59.39
CA ASN A 5 25.80 -0.44 58.27
C ASN A 5 25.52 1.07 58.45
N ARG A 6 25.82 1.63 59.63
CA ARG A 6 25.62 3.06 59.95
C ARG A 6 26.93 3.86 59.89
N LEU A 7 28.08 3.19 59.99
CA LEU A 7 29.43 3.77 59.87
C LEU A 7 29.98 3.72 58.44
N PHE A 8 29.63 2.68 57.69
CA PHE A 8 29.85 2.61 56.25
C PHE A 8 28.52 2.87 55.58
N GLY A 9 28.20 4.16 55.34
CA GLY A 9 27.07 4.49 54.49
C GLY A 9 27.12 3.62 53.25
N LYS A 10 26.01 2.97 52.90
CA LYS A 10 25.86 2.35 51.57
C LYS A 10 26.32 3.42 50.58
N LYS A 11 27.47 3.23 49.95
CA LYS A 11 27.81 4.00 48.76
C LYS A 11 26.64 3.74 47.84
N GLU A 12 25.78 4.73 47.63
CA GLU A 12 24.88 4.73 46.51
C GLU A 12 25.79 4.48 45.30
N GLU A 13 25.71 3.28 44.72
CA GLU A 13 26.35 3.00 43.45
C GLU A 13 25.79 4.03 42.48
N THR A 14 26.62 5.00 42.16
CA THR A 14 26.23 6.15 41.37
C THR A 14 25.93 5.58 39.99
N GLN A 15 24.64 5.47 39.64
CA GLN A 15 24.22 4.98 38.34
C GLN A 15 24.96 5.77 37.27
N GLN A 16 25.77 5.08 36.47
CA GLN A 16 26.48 5.73 35.37
C GLN A 16 25.49 5.92 34.23
N GLN A 17 25.31 7.16 33.80
CA GLN A 17 24.43 7.50 32.69
C GLN A 17 25.27 7.76 31.44
N ILE A 18 24.85 7.17 30.31
CA ILE A 18 25.47 7.40 29.01
C ILE A 18 24.42 7.88 28.01
N ALA A 19 24.78 8.86 27.17
CA ALA A 19 23.91 9.28 26.07
C ALA A 19 23.83 8.17 25.02
N PHE A 20 22.65 7.97 24.43
CA PHE A 20 22.43 6.96 23.38
C PHE A 20 23.39 7.15 22.19
N GLU A 21 23.74 8.40 21.87
CA GLU A 21 24.68 8.77 20.82
C GLU A 21 26.10 8.25 21.10
N GLU A 22 26.50 8.20 22.37
CA GLU A 22 27.82 7.75 22.84
C GLU A 22 27.87 6.23 23.07
N LEU A 23 26.72 5.56 23.11
CA LEU A 23 26.61 4.15 23.45
C LEU A 23 27.37 3.23 22.49
N THR A 24 27.38 3.55 21.19
CA THR A 24 28.16 2.77 20.20
C THR A 24 29.64 2.76 20.55
N GLY A 25 30.24 3.93 20.86
CA GLY A 25 31.64 4.01 21.24
C GLY A 25 31.95 3.30 22.57
N TRP A 26 30.99 3.31 23.51
CA TRP A 26 31.12 2.55 24.76
C TRP A 26 31.09 1.03 24.53
N LEU A 27 30.18 0.55 23.69
CA LEU A 27 30.08 -0.87 23.31
C LEU A 27 31.35 -1.34 22.62
N GLU A 28 31.87 -0.58 21.66
CA GLU A 28 33.12 -0.88 20.94
C GLU A 28 34.32 -0.94 21.89
N LEU A 29 34.45 0.02 22.81
CA LEU A 29 35.56 0.06 23.76
C LEU A 29 35.52 -1.11 24.76
N ARG A 30 34.32 -1.50 25.22
CA ARG A 30 34.14 -2.59 26.18
C ARG A 30 34.31 -3.96 25.50
N SER A 31 33.65 -4.19 24.38
CA SER A 31 33.79 -5.43 23.60
C SER A 31 35.22 -5.62 23.09
N GLY A 32 35.87 -4.53 22.63
CA GLY A 32 37.25 -4.56 22.14
C GLY A 32 38.26 -5.05 23.18
N LYS A 33 38.07 -4.76 24.47
CA LYS A 33 38.92 -5.31 25.54
C LYS A 33 38.77 -6.83 25.67
N ILE A 34 37.54 -7.33 25.59
CA ILE A 34 37.25 -8.77 25.65
C ILE A 34 37.85 -9.47 24.45
N PHE A 35 37.61 -8.93 23.25
CA PHE A 35 38.06 -9.50 21.99
C PHE A 35 39.60 -9.50 21.91
N LYS A 36 40.24 -8.41 22.37
CA LYS A 36 41.70 -8.34 22.47
C LYS A 36 42.27 -9.40 23.40
N SER A 37 41.70 -9.58 24.59
CA SER A 37 42.14 -10.62 25.54
C SER A 37 42.01 -12.04 24.97
N ILE A 38 40.94 -12.33 24.22
CA ILE A 38 40.74 -13.62 23.55
C ILE A 38 41.77 -13.79 22.43
N GLY A 39 42.01 -12.74 21.62
CA GLY A 39 43.00 -12.76 20.56
C GLY A 39 44.43 -12.94 21.07
N GLU A 40 44.78 -12.32 22.20
CA GLU A 40 46.06 -12.51 22.90
C GLU A 40 46.22 -13.96 23.37
N HIS A 41 45.20 -14.56 23.98
CA HIS A 41 45.22 -15.98 24.33
C HIS A 41 45.47 -16.88 23.12
N ALA A 42 44.71 -16.67 22.03
CA ALA A 42 44.91 -17.43 20.80
C ALA A 42 46.33 -17.27 20.23
N SER A 43 46.91 -16.05 20.31
CA SER A 43 48.28 -15.80 19.85
C SER A 43 49.34 -16.60 20.63
N HIS A 44 49.05 -16.98 21.88
CA HIS A 44 49.91 -17.85 22.69
C HIS A 44 49.68 -19.35 22.44
N VAL A 45 48.44 -19.75 22.13
CA VAL A 45 48.07 -21.16 21.90
C VAL A 45 48.46 -21.62 20.48
N PHE A 46 48.31 -20.77 19.47
CA PHE A 46 48.63 -21.13 18.08
C PHE A 46 50.07 -21.66 17.88
N PRO A 47 51.14 -21.02 18.38
CA PRO A 47 52.49 -21.57 18.28
C PRO A 47 52.65 -22.94 18.96
N ARG A 48 51.94 -23.17 20.07
CA ARG A 48 51.95 -24.46 20.79
C ARG A 48 51.28 -25.56 19.99
N ILE A 49 50.16 -25.24 19.33
CA ILE A 49 49.53 -26.15 18.36
C ILE A 49 50.52 -26.49 17.23
N GLY A 50 51.20 -25.49 16.68
CA GLY A 50 52.21 -25.70 15.64
C GLY A 50 53.34 -26.62 16.08
N LYS A 51 53.85 -26.40 17.30
CA LYS A 51 54.86 -27.27 17.90
C LYS A 51 54.36 -28.69 18.10
N ALA A 52 53.13 -28.86 18.59
CA ALA A 52 52.52 -30.18 18.76
C ALA A 52 52.37 -30.92 17.43
N LEU A 53 51.96 -30.25 16.36
CA LEU A 53 51.89 -30.85 15.01
C LEU A 53 53.26 -31.34 14.53
N VAL A 54 54.34 -30.57 14.78
CA VAL A 54 55.72 -30.99 14.46
C VAL A 54 56.16 -32.19 15.30
N GLU A 55 55.85 -32.22 16.60
CA GLU A 55 56.17 -33.35 17.50
C GLU A 55 55.38 -34.62 17.13
N ILE A 56 54.11 -34.49 16.74
CA ILE A 56 53.30 -35.59 16.20
C ILE A 56 53.91 -36.12 14.90
N GLY A 57 54.38 -35.24 14.01
CA GLY A 57 55.07 -35.65 12.78
C GLY A 57 56.32 -36.50 13.07
N LYS A 58 57.14 -36.09 14.04
CA LYS A 58 58.34 -36.85 14.44
C LYS A 58 58.02 -38.23 15.00
N SER A 59 57.11 -38.32 15.96
CA SER A 59 56.67 -39.61 16.53
C SER A 59 55.99 -40.50 15.50
N THR A 60 55.32 -39.91 14.50
CA THR A 60 54.76 -40.65 13.36
C THR A 60 55.84 -41.24 12.47
N ASP A 61 56.91 -40.49 12.18
CA ASP A 61 58.05 -40.99 11.40
C ASP A 61 58.87 -42.06 12.17
N GLU A 62 58.96 -41.95 13.49
CA GLU A 62 59.55 -42.97 14.36
C GLU A 62 58.74 -44.27 14.34
N LEU A 63 57.41 -44.16 14.48
CA LEU A 63 56.50 -45.30 14.35
C LEU A 63 56.63 -45.99 12.99
N GLU A 64 56.72 -45.25 11.89
CA GLU A 64 56.86 -45.82 10.53
C GLU A 64 58.15 -46.65 10.38
N LYS A 65 59.24 -46.23 11.02
CA LYS A 65 60.56 -46.88 10.97
C LYS A 65 60.74 -47.99 12.01
N ALA A 66 59.86 -48.06 13.01
CA ALA A 66 59.95 -48.99 14.13
C ALA A 66 59.99 -50.46 13.66
N GLN A 67 60.80 -51.26 14.35
CA GLN A 67 60.94 -52.70 14.12
C GLN A 67 60.22 -53.50 15.22
N PRO A 68 59.72 -54.71 14.93
CA PRO A 68 59.04 -55.54 15.91
C PRO A 68 59.89 -55.84 17.15
N VAL A 69 59.36 -55.52 18.34
CA VAL A 69 60.05 -55.80 19.62
C VAL A 69 59.61 -57.16 20.18
N GLY A 70 60.36 -58.22 19.85
CA GLY A 70 60.13 -59.57 20.38
C GLY A 70 59.97 -60.65 19.31
N LYS A 71 59.76 -61.90 19.74
CA LYS A 71 59.57 -63.06 18.84
C LYS A 71 58.09 -63.26 18.55
N PHE A 72 57.61 -62.71 17.44
CA PHE A 72 56.21 -62.83 17.00
C PHE A 72 56.08 -63.76 15.79
N HIS A 73 54.90 -64.36 15.63
CA HIS A 73 54.55 -65.11 14.43
C HIS A 73 54.44 -64.17 13.21
N LEU A 74 54.99 -64.56 12.05
CA LEU A 74 55.04 -63.73 10.83
C LEU A 74 53.69 -63.13 10.42
N LYS A 75 52.60 -63.90 10.56
CA LYS A 75 51.23 -63.44 10.27
C LYS A 75 50.80 -62.26 11.17
N MET A 76 51.20 -62.28 12.44
CA MET A 76 50.90 -61.20 13.40
C MET A 76 51.69 -59.94 13.03
N VAL A 77 52.99 -60.07 12.72
CA VAL A 77 53.84 -58.96 12.26
C VAL A 77 53.24 -58.31 11.00
N LYS A 78 52.76 -59.10 10.02
CA LYS A 78 52.13 -58.56 8.80
C LYS A 78 50.86 -57.77 9.08
N ILE A 79 49.95 -58.30 9.90
CA ILE A 79 48.69 -57.62 10.28
C ILE A 79 48.99 -56.32 11.04
N THR A 80 49.93 -56.37 11.98
CA THR A 80 50.28 -55.22 12.81
C THR A 80 51.00 -54.14 12.02
N THR A 81 51.86 -54.52 11.06
CA THR A 81 52.54 -53.56 10.16
C THR A 81 51.54 -52.83 9.27
N SER A 82 50.56 -53.53 8.68
CA SER A 82 49.52 -52.87 7.89
C SER A 82 48.68 -51.88 8.72
N ASN A 83 48.41 -52.21 9.99
CA ASN A 83 47.70 -51.29 10.89
C ASN A 83 48.56 -50.10 11.30
N ARG A 84 49.85 -50.32 11.57
CA ARG A 84 50.83 -49.24 11.81
C ARG A 84 50.87 -48.26 10.63
N ASP A 85 50.95 -48.76 9.40
CA ASP A 85 51.00 -47.90 8.20
C ASP A 85 49.69 -47.13 8.01
N ASN A 86 48.54 -47.75 8.31
CA ASN A 86 47.27 -47.04 8.31
C ASN A 86 47.23 -45.93 9.39
N MET A 87 47.73 -46.21 10.58
CA MET A 87 47.84 -45.22 11.66
C MET A 87 48.73 -44.04 11.24
N VAL A 88 49.90 -44.30 10.65
CA VAL A 88 50.79 -43.28 10.07
C VAL A 88 50.06 -42.43 9.02
N LYS A 89 49.33 -43.07 8.10
CA LYS A 89 48.55 -42.38 7.07
C LYS A 89 47.50 -41.44 7.66
N GLN A 90 46.71 -41.90 8.64
CA GLN A 90 45.67 -41.06 9.27
C GLN A 90 46.27 -39.83 9.96
N VAL A 91 47.39 -40.00 10.66
CA VAL A 91 48.04 -38.91 11.38
C VAL A 91 48.71 -37.91 10.42
N ARG A 92 49.30 -38.38 9.31
CA ARG A 92 49.80 -37.47 8.25
C ARG A 92 48.69 -36.62 7.65
N MET A 93 47.55 -37.23 7.32
CA MET A 93 46.38 -36.49 6.83
C MET A 93 45.88 -35.45 7.85
N LEU A 94 45.90 -35.76 9.15
CA LEU A 94 45.56 -34.80 10.20
C LEU A 94 46.47 -33.58 10.18
N ILE A 95 47.79 -33.81 10.11
CA ILE A 95 48.79 -32.72 10.09
C ILE A 95 48.60 -31.84 8.84
N GLU A 96 48.42 -32.46 7.67
CA GLU A 96 48.21 -31.74 6.40
C GLU A 96 46.94 -30.87 6.41
N ASN A 97 45.88 -31.33 7.10
CA ASN A 97 44.59 -30.64 7.14
C ASN A 97 44.49 -29.53 8.20
N ILE A 98 45.48 -29.40 9.10
CA ILE A 98 45.49 -28.35 10.13
C ILE A 98 46.51 -27.28 9.77
N SER A 99 46.01 -26.13 9.33
CA SER A 99 46.80 -24.94 9.03
C SER A 99 46.50 -23.83 10.03
N ILE A 100 47.54 -23.34 10.71
CA ILE A 100 47.40 -22.27 11.72
C ILE A 100 47.09 -20.95 11.00
N PRO A 101 46.03 -20.23 11.41
CA PRO A 101 45.66 -18.97 10.80
C PRO A 101 46.62 -17.84 11.20
N GLY A 102 46.73 -16.83 10.33
CA GLY A 102 47.50 -15.61 10.62
C GLY A 102 46.75 -14.54 11.42
N SER A 103 45.42 -14.68 11.55
CA SER A 103 44.56 -13.76 12.31
C SER A 103 44.09 -14.39 13.63
N THR A 104 43.88 -13.56 14.64
CA THR A 104 43.37 -13.93 15.97
C THR A 104 42.01 -13.30 16.28
N ASP A 105 41.27 -12.87 15.25
CA ASP A 105 39.89 -12.43 15.44
C ASP A 105 38.97 -13.62 15.82
N ILE A 106 37.86 -13.32 16.49
CA ILE A 106 36.94 -14.31 17.06
C ILE A 106 36.42 -15.28 16.00
N ASN A 107 36.07 -14.79 14.82
CA ASN A 107 35.50 -15.63 13.77
C ASN A 107 36.55 -16.60 13.23
N THR A 108 37.79 -16.12 13.04
CA THR A 108 38.92 -16.96 12.65
C THR A 108 39.22 -18.03 13.70
N ILE A 109 39.22 -17.69 14.98
CA ILE A 109 39.48 -18.66 16.07
C ILE A 109 38.40 -19.76 16.09
N LYS A 110 37.11 -19.37 16.03
CA LYS A 110 35.98 -20.31 15.98
C LYS A 110 36.09 -21.25 14.79
N ALA A 111 36.26 -20.70 13.59
CA ALA A 111 36.36 -21.49 12.36
C ALA A 111 37.56 -22.45 12.36
N PHE A 112 38.72 -21.99 12.82
CA PHE A 112 39.89 -22.84 12.95
C PHE A 112 39.66 -23.98 13.95
N HIS A 113 39.09 -23.68 15.13
CA HIS A 113 38.78 -24.68 16.14
C HIS A 113 37.81 -25.74 15.60
N GLU A 114 36.70 -25.32 14.98
CA GLU A 114 35.69 -26.22 14.41
C GLU A 114 36.28 -27.17 13.37
N ASN A 115 37.04 -26.63 12.40
CA ASN A 115 37.67 -27.44 11.35
C ASN A 115 38.74 -28.37 11.92
N SER A 116 39.60 -27.88 12.82
CA SER A 116 40.69 -28.66 13.40
C SER A 116 40.16 -29.77 14.31
N MET A 117 39.12 -29.49 15.10
CA MET A 117 38.48 -30.49 15.96
C MET A 117 37.78 -31.57 15.13
N HIS A 118 37.11 -31.20 14.03
CA HIS A 118 36.53 -32.16 13.10
C HIS A 118 37.59 -33.12 12.53
N ASN A 119 38.69 -32.57 12.00
CA ASN A 119 39.79 -33.37 11.46
C ASN A 119 40.43 -34.27 12.54
N LEU A 120 40.58 -33.75 13.76
CA LEU A 120 41.11 -34.51 14.89
C LEU A 120 40.22 -35.70 15.25
N VAL A 121 38.90 -35.50 15.33
CA VAL A 121 37.95 -36.58 15.64
C VAL A 121 38.00 -37.68 14.57
N VAL A 122 38.00 -37.30 13.28
CA VAL A 122 38.10 -38.26 12.17
C VAL A 122 39.40 -39.06 12.23
N CYS A 123 40.53 -38.39 12.48
CA CYS A 123 41.83 -39.05 12.65
C CYS A 123 41.81 -40.00 13.85
N PHE A 124 41.32 -39.54 15.00
CA PHE A 124 41.29 -40.31 16.24
C PHE A 124 40.49 -41.61 16.07
N ASP A 125 39.29 -41.54 15.50
CA ASP A 125 38.42 -42.70 15.28
C ASP A 125 39.06 -43.76 14.35
N ASN A 126 39.77 -43.31 13.31
CA ASN A 126 40.42 -44.20 12.36
C ASN A 126 41.73 -44.76 12.90
N MET A 127 42.54 -43.95 13.61
CA MET A 127 43.84 -44.38 14.13
C MET A 127 43.68 -45.31 15.33
N MET A 128 42.69 -45.09 16.20
CA MET A 128 42.53 -45.90 17.43
C MET A 128 42.19 -47.36 17.13
N LYS A 129 41.44 -47.62 16.05
CA LYS A 129 41.21 -48.99 15.55
C LYS A 129 42.52 -49.67 15.16
N SER A 130 43.40 -48.95 14.47
CA SER A 130 44.71 -49.47 14.09
C SER A 130 45.70 -49.58 15.26
N HIS A 131 45.63 -48.66 16.23
CA HIS A 131 46.44 -48.67 17.44
C HIS A 131 46.21 -49.95 18.27
N MET A 132 44.97 -50.47 18.34
CA MET A 132 44.68 -51.72 19.05
C MET A 132 45.53 -52.90 18.57
N TYR A 133 45.92 -52.92 17.29
CA TYR A 133 46.80 -53.93 16.72
C TYR A 133 48.28 -53.51 16.80
N ALA A 134 48.58 -52.23 16.51
CA ALA A 134 49.94 -51.67 16.52
C ALA A 134 50.64 -51.82 17.88
N LYS A 135 49.93 -51.57 18.98
CA LYS A 135 50.49 -51.58 20.35
C LYS A 135 51.09 -52.92 20.79
N THR A 136 50.70 -54.03 20.16
CA THR A 136 51.22 -55.36 20.49
C THR A 136 52.67 -55.55 20.04
N VAL A 137 53.06 -54.87 18.95
CA VAL A 137 54.38 -55.03 18.32
C VAL A 137 55.22 -53.76 18.42
N TYR A 138 54.57 -52.59 18.48
CA TYR A 138 55.17 -51.26 18.55
C TYR A 138 54.59 -50.47 19.76
N PRO A 139 54.75 -50.99 20.99
CA PRO A 139 54.04 -50.46 22.17
C PRO A 139 54.42 -49.01 22.50
N GLU A 140 55.70 -48.66 22.44
CA GLU A 140 56.17 -47.32 22.82
C GLU A 140 55.89 -46.30 21.71
N GLU A 141 56.28 -46.60 20.47
CA GLU A 141 56.14 -45.66 19.34
C GLU A 141 54.67 -45.38 19.01
N SER A 142 53.80 -46.40 19.10
CA SER A 142 52.36 -46.17 18.87
C SER A 142 51.69 -45.41 20.01
N LYS A 143 52.21 -45.53 21.24
CA LYS A 143 51.71 -44.77 22.40
C LYS A 143 52.13 -43.31 22.33
N GLU A 144 53.33 -43.00 21.86
CA GLU A 144 53.80 -41.62 21.67
C GLU A 144 52.95 -40.85 20.67
N VAL A 145 52.59 -41.47 19.54
CA VAL A 145 51.68 -40.86 18.56
C VAL A 145 50.29 -40.59 19.16
N VAL A 146 49.73 -41.54 19.91
CA VAL A 146 48.44 -41.34 20.61
C VAL A 146 48.53 -40.21 21.63
N ALA A 147 49.63 -40.12 22.37
CA ALA A 147 49.87 -39.05 23.33
C ALA A 147 49.96 -37.68 22.64
N GLY A 148 50.65 -37.59 21.50
CA GLY A 148 50.74 -36.38 20.69
C GLY A 148 49.38 -35.89 20.18
N VAL A 149 48.57 -36.79 19.57
CA VAL A 149 47.22 -36.44 19.10
C VAL A 149 46.30 -36.04 20.28
N SER A 150 46.45 -36.68 21.43
CA SER A 150 45.71 -36.31 22.65
C SER A 150 46.12 -34.92 23.18
N MET A 151 47.41 -34.56 23.07
CA MET A 151 47.90 -33.23 23.41
C MET A 151 47.36 -32.16 22.47
N LEU A 152 47.30 -32.44 21.16
CA LEU A 152 46.70 -31.54 20.18
C LEU A 152 45.23 -31.25 20.51
N ARG A 153 44.45 -32.26 20.90
CA ARG A 153 43.07 -32.08 21.35
C ARG A 153 42.98 -31.11 22.53
N ARG A 154 43.82 -31.29 23.56
CA ARG A 154 43.86 -30.39 24.72
C ARG A 154 44.18 -28.95 24.34
N LEU A 155 45.08 -28.74 23.38
CA LEU A 155 45.42 -27.39 22.91
C LEU A 155 44.27 -26.76 22.11
N LEU A 156 43.50 -27.54 21.36
CA LEU A 156 42.30 -27.05 20.69
C LEU A 156 41.20 -26.70 21.70
N ASP A 157 41.01 -27.53 22.72
CA ASP A 157 40.07 -27.23 23.82
C ASP A 157 40.50 -25.95 24.57
N GLU A 158 41.79 -25.80 24.87
CA GLU A 158 42.38 -24.60 25.48
C GLU A 158 42.18 -23.35 24.61
N LEU A 159 42.24 -23.47 23.28
CA LEU A 159 42.04 -22.36 22.36
C LEU A 159 40.62 -21.77 22.44
N ILE A 160 39.59 -22.62 22.56
CA ILE A 160 38.18 -22.20 22.51
C ILE A 160 37.62 -21.84 23.88
N GLU A 161 38.26 -22.26 24.97
CA GLU A 161 37.77 -22.09 26.34
C GLU A 161 37.41 -20.62 26.67
N PRO A 162 38.25 -19.60 26.43
CA PRO A 162 37.88 -18.21 26.75
C PRO A 162 36.69 -17.68 25.95
N LEU A 163 36.45 -18.22 24.74
CA LEU A 163 35.29 -17.89 23.93
C LEU A 163 34.01 -18.50 24.51
N ASN A 164 34.08 -19.75 24.96
CA ASN A 164 32.95 -20.44 25.58
C ASN A 164 32.59 -19.82 26.93
N GLU A 165 33.58 -19.45 27.75
CA GLU A 165 33.37 -18.78 29.04
C GLU A 165 32.67 -17.43 28.91
N LYS A 166 32.96 -16.69 27.83
CA LYS A 166 32.42 -15.33 27.60
C LYS A 166 31.28 -15.30 26.57
N LYS A 167 30.75 -16.45 26.19
CA LYS A 167 29.76 -16.58 25.11
C LYS A 167 28.57 -15.63 25.29
N GLU A 168 27.92 -15.70 26.46
CA GLU A 168 26.74 -14.87 26.76
C GLU A 168 27.06 -13.37 26.71
N THR A 169 28.24 -12.97 27.18
CA THR A 169 28.70 -11.58 27.13
C THR A 169 28.94 -11.12 25.69
N ILE A 170 29.55 -11.95 24.85
CA ILE A 170 29.79 -11.65 23.43
C ILE A 170 28.45 -11.49 22.70
N GLU A 171 27.52 -12.43 22.90
CA GLU A 171 26.17 -12.38 22.32
C GLU A 171 25.40 -11.13 22.80
N ALA A 172 25.55 -10.73 24.05
CA ALA A 172 24.94 -9.50 24.57
C ALA A 172 25.48 -8.24 23.88
N PHE A 173 26.80 -8.15 23.62
CA PHE A 173 27.37 -7.02 22.87
C PHE A 173 26.87 -6.97 21.42
N GLU A 174 26.82 -8.11 20.73
CA GLU A 174 26.30 -8.20 19.36
C GLU A 174 24.83 -7.81 19.30
N ASN A 175 24.02 -8.27 20.26
CA ASN A 175 22.61 -7.92 20.36
C ASN A 175 22.41 -6.42 20.65
N ALA A 176 23.20 -5.85 21.57
CA ALA A 176 23.15 -4.43 21.87
C ALA A 176 23.44 -3.57 20.63
N ASP A 177 24.48 -3.91 19.85
CA ASP A 177 24.81 -3.19 18.62
C ASP A 177 23.69 -3.31 17.57
N ASN A 178 23.09 -4.49 17.41
CA ASN A 178 21.92 -4.70 16.55
C ASN A 178 20.76 -3.78 16.94
N ILE A 179 20.37 -3.78 18.22
CA ILE A 179 19.25 -2.97 18.70
C ILE A 179 19.56 -1.47 18.56
N VAL A 180 20.79 -1.02 18.82
CA VAL A 180 21.21 0.38 18.59
C VAL A 180 20.99 0.77 17.13
N ARG A 181 21.38 -0.09 16.17
CA ARG A 181 21.14 0.15 14.74
C ARG A 181 19.65 0.23 14.40
N GLU A 182 18.84 -0.68 14.94
CA GLU A 182 17.38 -0.68 14.73
C GLU A 182 16.72 0.60 15.29
N ILE A 183 17.14 1.07 16.46
CA ILE A 183 16.63 2.32 17.06
C ILE A 183 16.99 3.50 16.16
N LYS A 184 18.25 3.63 15.71
CA LYS A 184 18.70 4.71 14.81
C LYS A 184 17.91 4.72 13.50
N GLN A 185 17.67 3.54 12.91
CA GLN A 185 16.85 3.40 11.71
C GLN A 185 15.39 3.82 11.96
N THR A 186 14.81 3.42 13.09
CA THR A 186 13.44 3.76 13.47
C THR A 186 13.30 5.26 13.72
N GLN A 187 14.26 5.91 14.39
CA GLN A 187 14.31 7.35 14.58
C GLN A 187 14.34 8.10 13.23
N SER A 188 15.18 7.66 12.28
CA SER A 188 15.21 8.25 10.93
C SER A 188 13.86 8.10 10.20
N ARG A 189 13.17 6.96 10.34
CA ARG A 189 11.83 6.76 9.79
C ARG A 189 10.80 7.69 10.44
N ILE A 190 10.86 7.88 11.75
CA ILE A 190 10.01 8.82 12.51
C ILE A 190 10.20 10.25 11.99
N GLU A 191 11.44 10.72 11.84
CA GLU A 191 11.73 12.07 11.34
C GLU A 191 11.20 12.30 9.93
N LYS A 192 11.43 11.35 9.02
CA LYS A 192 10.90 11.40 7.65
C LYS A 192 9.36 11.46 7.66
N LYS A 193 8.73 10.65 8.51
CA LYS A 193 7.26 10.61 8.63
C LYS A 193 6.69 11.92 9.18
N ILE A 194 7.34 12.53 10.17
CA ILE A 194 6.95 13.85 10.72
C ILE A 194 7.00 14.92 9.62
N LYS A 195 8.09 14.96 8.82
CA LYS A 195 8.21 15.91 7.71
C LYS A 195 7.12 15.70 6.66
N SER A 196 6.84 14.45 6.30
CA SER A 196 5.77 14.09 5.36
C SER A 196 4.38 14.46 5.87
N ILE A 197 4.09 14.27 7.16
CA ILE A 197 2.83 14.67 7.79
C ILE A 197 2.63 16.19 7.70
N LYS A 198 3.65 16.98 8.05
CA LYS A 198 3.58 18.44 7.95
C LYS A 198 3.31 18.93 6.53
N ALA A 199 4.01 18.36 5.54
CA ALA A 199 3.79 18.71 4.13
C ALA A 199 2.36 18.36 3.65
N GLN A 200 1.80 17.25 4.13
CA GLN A 200 0.41 16.87 3.82
C GLN A 200 -0.60 17.80 4.50
N GLU A 201 -0.34 18.22 5.74
CA GLU A 201 -1.16 19.21 6.46
C GLU A 201 -1.20 20.55 5.71
N GLU A 202 -0.03 21.04 5.27
CA GLU A 202 0.06 22.26 4.45
C GLU A 202 -0.72 22.13 3.13
N LYS A 203 -0.61 20.98 2.45
CA LYS A 203 -1.36 20.71 1.23
C LYS A 203 -2.88 20.72 1.46
N ILE A 204 -3.36 20.15 2.57
CA ILE A 204 -4.78 20.17 2.93
C ILE A 204 -5.25 21.59 3.18
N ILE A 205 -4.44 22.42 3.86
CA ILE A 205 -4.75 23.84 4.07
C ILE A 205 -4.87 24.58 2.74
N LEU A 206 -3.95 24.36 1.79
CA LEU A 206 -4.02 24.95 0.46
C LEU A 206 -5.30 24.54 -0.28
N LEU A 207 -5.63 23.24 -0.29
CA LEU A 207 -6.87 22.75 -0.91
C LEU A 207 -8.12 23.36 -0.29
N LYS A 208 -8.16 23.51 1.04
CA LYS A 208 -9.27 24.16 1.75
C LYS A 208 -9.39 25.63 1.38
N ASN A 209 -8.28 26.35 1.24
CA ASN A 209 -8.28 27.74 0.81
C ASN A 209 -8.79 27.88 -0.64
N ASP A 210 -8.38 26.99 -1.54
CA ASP A 210 -8.86 26.97 -2.93
C ASP A 210 -10.35 26.67 -2.99
N LEU A 211 -10.84 25.73 -2.18
CA LEU A 211 -12.28 25.44 -2.04
C LEU A 211 -13.06 26.68 -1.60
N VAL A 212 -12.59 27.42 -0.60
CA VAL A 212 -13.24 28.65 -0.12
C VAL A 212 -13.29 29.70 -1.23
N LYS A 213 -12.17 29.96 -1.92
CA LYS A 213 -12.12 30.92 -3.03
C LYS A 213 -13.07 30.55 -4.17
N LEU A 214 -13.17 29.27 -4.50
CA LEU A 214 -14.05 28.78 -5.56
C LEU A 214 -15.53 28.90 -5.14
N GLN A 215 -15.85 28.62 -3.86
CA GLN A 215 -17.18 28.84 -3.31
C GLN A 215 -17.58 30.33 -3.31
N GLU A 216 -16.65 31.21 -2.94
CA GLU A 216 -16.85 32.67 -3.03
C GLU A 216 -17.10 33.11 -4.48
N SER A 217 -16.29 32.60 -5.42
CA SER A 217 -16.43 32.89 -6.86
C SER A 217 -17.79 32.42 -7.41
N LEU A 218 -18.24 31.22 -7.01
CA LEU A 218 -19.56 30.70 -7.37
C LEU A 218 -20.70 31.56 -6.78
N ASN A 219 -20.54 32.05 -5.55
CA ASN A 219 -21.52 32.94 -4.92
C ASN A 219 -21.58 34.30 -5.63
N LEU A 220 -20.44 34.86 -6.01
CA LEU A 220 -20.36 36.08 -6.82
C LEU A 220 -21.01 35.89 -8.19
N LEU A 221 -20.74 34.77 -8.87
CA LEU A 221 -21.38 34.42 -10.14
C LEU A 221 -22.91 34.39 -9.98
N ARG A 222 -23.42 33.72 -8.95
CA ARG A 222 -24.86 33.62 -8.65
C ARG A 222 -25.49 34.93 -8.19
N GLY A 223 -24.70 35.87 -7.68
CA GLY A 223 -25.13 37.22 -7.32
C GLY A 223 -25.06 38.21 -8.48
N SER A 224 -24.44 37.83 -9.60
CA SER A 224 -24.23 38.71 -10.75
C SER A 224 -25.53 39.05 -11.48
N GLU A 225 -25.53 40.20 -12.13
CA GLU A 225 -26.63 40.64 -13.01
C GLU A 225 -26.88 39.64 -14.13
N LEU A 226 -25.81 39.15 -14.78
CA LEU A 226 -25.88 38.12 -15.82
C LEU A 226 -26.60 36.84 -15.37
N TRP A 227 -26.40 36.41 -14.12
CA TRP A 227 -27.10 35.24 -13.59
C TRP A 227 -28.58 35.50 -13.32
N ASN A 228 -28.89 36.71 -12.86
CA ASN A 228 -30.28 37.14 -12.66
C ASN A 228 -31.02 37.25 -14.01
N GLU A 229 -30.37 37.78 -15.04
CA GLU A 229 -30.88 37.81 -16.41
C GLU A 229 -31.12 36.41 -16.95
N TYR A 230 -30.12 35.51 -16.85
CA TYR A 230 -30.28 34.12 -17.23
C TYR A 230 -31.48 33.45 -16.53
N ARG A 231 -31.63 33.65 -15.22
CA ARG A 231 -32.78 33.12 -14.46
C ARG A 231 -34.10 33.70 -14.94
N LYS A 232 -34.16 35.01 -15.16
CA LYS A 232 -35.34 35.70 -15.66
C LYS A 232 -35.74 35.18 -17.04
N THR A 233 -34.82 35.12 -17.99
CA THR A 233 -35.06 34.57 -19.34
C THR A 233 -35.51 33.11 -19.28
N LYS A 234 -34.97 32.32 -18.34
CA LYS A 234 -35.41 30.93 -18.10
C LYS A 234 -36.85 30.84 -17.59
N ASP A 235 -37.23 31.70 -16.65
CA ASP A 235 -38.59 31.73 -16.10
C ASP A 235 -39.59 32.26 -17.13
N GLU A 236 -39.21 33.26 -17.92
CA GLU A 236 -39.99 33.77 -19.07
C GLU A 236 -40.22 32.67 -20.11
N LEU A 237 -39.18 31.92 -20.50
CA LEU A 237 -39.29 30.79 -21.42
C LEU A 237 -40.26 29.74 -20.89
N LYS A 238 -40.21 29.44 -19.58
CA LYS A 238 -41.14 28.50 -18.95
C LYS A 238 -42.58 29.00 -19.02
N ALA A 239 -42.82 30.28 -18.78
CA ALA A 239 -44.14 30.90 -18.91
C ALA A 239 -44.65 30.87 -20.36
N LEU A 240 -43.78 31.15 -21.34
CA LEU A 240 -44.12 31.09 -22.77
C LEU A 240 -44.44 29.67 -23.23
N LYS A 241 -43.64 28.67 -22.85
CA LYS A 241 -43.94 27.25 -23.14
C LYS A 241 -45.31 26.84 -22.56
N LYS A 242 -45.65 27.33 -21.37
CA LYS A 242 -47.00 27.14 -20.80
C LYS A 242 -48.08 27.82 -21.65
N LYS A 243 -47.88 29.07 -22.07
CA LYS A 243 -48.81 29.81 -22.93
C LYS A 243 -49.04 29.12 -24.28
N VAL A 244 -47.99 28.53 -24.88
CA VAL A 244 -48.08 27.72 -26.10
C VAL A 244 -49.02 26.54 -25.87
N THR A 245 -48.80 25.76 -24.81
CA THR A 245 -49.67 24.61 -24.49
C THR A 245 -51.11 25.01 -24.18
N GLU A 246 -51.33 26.13 -23.49
CA GLU A 246 -52.66 26.64 -23.19
C GLU A 246 -53.38 27.14 -24.45
N SER A 247 -52.65 27.76 -25.39
CA SER A 247 -53.21 28.24 -26.66
C SER A 247 -53.57 27.09 -27.59
N GLU A 248 -52.72 26.05 -27.66
CA GLU A 248 -53.03 24.83 -28.39
C GLU A 248 -54.27 24.13 -27.82
N ALA A 249 -54.38 24.02 -26.49
CA ALA A 249 -55.56 23.46 -25.85
C ALA A 249 -56.84 24.25 -26.17
N LYS A 250 -56.77 25.59 -26.23
CA LYS A 250 -57.90 26.44 -26.62
C LYS A 250 -58.32 26.21 -28.06
N ILE A 251 -57.37 26.16 -29.00
CA ILE A 251 -57.66 25.82 -30.41
C ILE A 251 -58.35 24.45 -30.48
N ASN A 252 -57.82 23.46 -29.74
CA ASN A 252 -58.40 22.13 -29.77
C ASN A 252 -59.82 22.10 -29.21
N SER A 253 -60.08 22.86 -28.14
CA SER A 253 -61.41 22.97 -27.53
C SER A 253 -62.44 23.64 -28.44
N LEU A 254 -62.02 24.49 -29.37
CA LEU A 254 -62.90 25.14 -30.35
C LEU A 254 -63.37 24.16 -31.42
N VAL A 255 -62.47 23.28 -31.88
CA VAL A 255 -62.76 22.33 -32.97
C VAL A 255 -63.44 21.05 -32.43
N LEU A 256 -63.19 20.66 -31.18
CA LEU A 256 -63.70 19.42 -30.59
C LEU A 256 -65.24 19.24 -30.68
N PRO A 257 -66.09 20.27 -30.43
CA PRO A 257 -67.54 20.16 -30.58
C PRO A 257 -68.00 19.83 -32.01
N LEU A 258 -67.16 20.12 -33.02
CA LEU A 258 -67.46 19.86 -34.44
C LEU A 258 -67.09 18.44 -34.88
N SER A 259 -66.39 17.67 -34.04
CA SER A 259 -65.87 16.34 -34.37
C SER A 259 -66.90 15.39 -34.97
N ALA A 260 -68.14 15.38 -34.48
CA ALA A 260 -69.21 14.54 -35.01
C ALA A 260 -69.60 14.92 -36.45
N GLY A 261 -69.71 16.22 -36.74
CA GLY A 261 -70.00 16.72 -38.09
C GLY A 261 -68.85 16.53 -39.06
N LEU A 262 -67.62 16.76 -38.59
CA LEU A 262 -66.40 16.52 -39.37
C LEU A 262 -66.23 15.03 -39.71
N ASN A 263 -66.50 14.13 -38.76
CA ASN A 263 -66.46 12.68 -39.00
C ASN A 263 -67.52 12.26 -40.01
N ARG A 264 -68.72 12.85 -39.94
CA ARG A 264 -69.78 12.59 -40.91
C ARG A 264 -69.39 13.04 -42.31
N LEU A 265 -68.80 14.23 -42.43
CA LEU A 265 -68.28 14.74 -43.70
C LEU A 265 -67.19 13.82 -44.27
N LYS A 266 -66.26 13.38 -43.42
CA LYS A 266 -65.22 12.41 -43.79
C LYS A 266 -65.82 11.11 -44.34
N GLN A 267 -66.81 10.53 -43.65
CA GLN A 267 -67.49 9.31 -44.12
C GLN A 267 -68.20 9.49 -45.46
N LEU A 268 -68.85 10.64 -45.68
CA LEU A 268 -69.52 10.93 -46.94
C LEU A 268 -68.53 11.09 -48.09
N ASN A 269 -67.36 11.70 -47.82
CA ASN A 269 -66.26 11.80 -48.76
C ASN A 269 -65.62 10.45 -49.07
N ASP A 270 -65.30 9.66 -48.05
CA ASP A 270 -64.67 8.34 -48.21
C ASP A 270 -65.58 7.33 -48.91
N SER A 271 -66.91 7.48 -48.77
CA SER A 271 -67.92 6.67 -49.46
C SER A 271 -68.29 7.16 -50.87
N GLY A 272 -67.69 8.28 -51.33
CA GLY A 272 -67.98 8.88 -52.64
C GLY A 272 -69.35 9.56 -52.74
N ARG A 273 -70.11 9.65 -51.64
CA ARG A 273 -71.45 10.27 -51.58
C ARG A 273 -71.40 11.80 -51.55
N TYR A 274 -70.24 12.36 -51.21
CA TYR A 274 -69.98 13.80 -51.24
C TYR A 274 -68.54 14.05 -51.63
N THR A 275 -68.27 14.59 -52.82
CA THR A 275 -66.89 14.76 -53.30
C THR A 275 -66.31 16.08 -52.81
N LEU A 276 -65.33 16.04 -51.91
CA LEU A 276 -64.56 17.22 -51.50
C LEU A 276 -63.45 17.51 -52.50
N ASN A 277 -63.14 18.80 -52.67
CA ASN A 277 -61.95 19.19 -53.40
C ASN A 277 -60.68 18.78 -52.61
N PRO A 278 -59.50 18.69 -53.27
CA PRO A 278 -58.27 18.24 -52.62
C PRO A 278 -57.84 19.09 -51.41
N GLN A 279 -58.06 20.40 -51.44
CA GLN A 279 -57.67 21.32 -50.37
C GLN A 279 -58.56 21.14 -49.13
N THR A 280 -59.89 21.14 -49.31
CA THR A 280 -60.86 20.88 -48.24
C THR A 280 -60.67 19.49 -47.62
N LYS A 281 -60.22 18.50 -48.40
CA LYS A 281 -59.87 17.16 -47.89
C LYS A 281 -58.64 17.21 -46.98
N GLN A 282 -57.62 17.99 -47.32
CA GLN A 282 -56.44 18.19 -46.48
C GLN A 282 -56.80 18.93 -45.18
N ASP A 283 -57.58 20.01 -45.28
CA ASP A 283 -58.03 20.77 -44.11
C ASP A 283 -58.95 19.95 -43.18
N LEU A 284 -59.81 19.10 -43.74
CA LEU A 284 -60.60 18.13 -42.98
C LEU A 284 -59.71 17.14 -42.22
N GLN A 285 -58.63 16.66 -42.84
CA GLN A 285 -57.68 15.77 -42.18
C GLN A 285 -56.88 16.51 -41.08
N ALA A 286 -56.51 17.76 -41.32
CA ALA A 286 -55.86 18.62 -40.33
C ALA A 286 -56.76 18.85 -39.10
N CYS A 287 -58.09 18.93 -39.26
CA CYS A 287 -59.01 19.01 -38.11
C CYS A 287 -58.92 17.84 -37.13
N PHE A 288 -58.40 16.68 -37.54
CA PHE A 288 -58.22 15.52 -36.66
C PHE A 288 -56.79 15.32 -36.19
N SER A 289 -55.81 15.82 -36.95
CA SER A 289 -54.39 15.55 -36.73
C SER A 289 -53.61 16.77 -36.24
N ASP A 290 -53.99 17.98 -36.68
CA ASP A 290 -53.26 19.21 -36.35
C ASP A 290 -54.15 20.46 -36.45
N GLN A 291 -55.01 20.65 -35.44
CA GLN A 291 -56.06 21.69 -35.43
C GLN A 291 -55.52 23.13 -35.46
N LYS A 292 -54.28 23.34 -34.99
CA LYS A 292 -53.57 24.63 -35.02
C LYS A 292 -53.16 25.10 -36.42
N ASN A 293 -53.15 24.20 -37.41
CA ASN A 293 -52.75 24.51 -38.78
C ASN A 293 -53.90 24.40 -39.80
N VAL A 294 -55.14 24.20 -39.34
CA VAL A 294 -56.33 24.15 -40.21
C VAL A 294 -56.61 25.53 -40.79
N SER A 295 -56.88 25.61 -42.10
CA SER A 295 -57.31 26.87 -42.73
C SER A 295 -58.63 27.38 -42.14
N PRO A 296 -58.74 28.65 -41.68
CA PRO A 296 -60.02 29.22 -41.25
C PRO A 296 -61.11 29.17 -42.33
N GLY A 297 -60.72 29.25 -43.61
CA GLY A 297 -61.62 29.14 -44.75
C GLY A 297 -62.35 27.81 -44.84
N PHE A 298 -61.74 26.73 -44.33
CA PHE A 298 -62.38 25.41 -44.26
C PHE A 298 -63.68 25.44 -43.45
N PHE A 299 -63.74 26.20 -42.35
CA PHE A 299 -64.93 26.25 -41.52
C PHE A 299 -66.07 27.04 -42.18
N VAL A 300 -65.75 27.99 -43.06
CA VAL A 300 -66.74 28.67 -43.92
C VAL A 300 -67.34 27.69 -44.92
N GLU A 301 -66.50 26.89 -45.57
CA GLU A 301 -66.99 25.81 -46.46
C GLU A 301 -67.81 24.79 -45.68
N PHE A 302 -67.35 24.38 -44.50
CA PHE A 302 -68.05 23.44 -43.64
C PHE A 302 -69.43 23.96 -43.21
N ARG A 303 -69.56 25.27 -42.93
CA ARG A 303 -70.85 25.92 -42.68
C ARG A 303 -71.79 25.77 -43.88
N ASN A 304 -71.31 26.09 -45.09
CA ASN A 304 -72.11 25.99 -46.31
C ASN A 304 -72.61 24.55 -46.55
N ILE A 305 -71.79 23.54 -46.22
CA ILE A 305 -72.15 22.11 -46.31
C ILE A 305 -73.24 21.73 -45.29
N ILE A 306 -73.17 22.28 -44.08
CA ILE A 306 -74.21 22.09 -43.06
C ILE A 306 -75.52 22.75 -43.52
N GLU A 307 -75.44 23.97 -44.06
CA GLU A 307 -76.59 24.74 -44.55
C GLU A 307 -77.29 24.04 -45.73
N SER A 308 -76.53 23.44 -46.64
CA SER A 308 -77.04 22.72 -47.82
C SER A 308 -77.69 21.35 -47.52
N ASP A 309 -77.85 20.99 -46.24
CA ASP A 309 -78.39 19.71 -45.77
C ASP A 309 -77.63 18.46 -46.24
N ALA A 310 -76.40 18.62 -46.75
CA ALA A 310 -75.60 17.50 -47.28
C ALA A 310 -75.24 16.46 -46.21
N LEU A 311 -75.22 16.86 -44.94
CA LEU A 311 -74.91 15.98 -43.80
C LEU A 311 -76.11 15.17 -43.29
N ASN A 312 -77.34 15.46 -43.76
CA ASN A 312 -78.60 14.86 -43.31
C ASN A 312 -78.77 14.88 -41.77
N LEU A 313 -78.60 16.06 -41.17
CA LEU A 313 -78.72 16.30 -39.73
C LEU A 313 -80.16 16.69 -39.37
N SER A 314 -80.63 16.31 -38.17
CA SER A 314 -81.91 16.84 -37.66
C SER A 314 -81.79 18.35 -37.39
N THR A 315 -82.91 19.07 -37.45
CA THR A 315 -82.97 20.53 -37.29
C THR A 315 -82.24 21.02 -36.04
N ASP A 316 -82.45 20.38 -34.89
CA ASP A 316 -81.77 20.75 -33.63
C ASP A 316 -80.26 20.54 -33.67
N LYS A 317 -79.79 19.46 -34.32
CA LYS A 317 -78.36 19.16 -34.47
C LYS A 317 -77.71 20.10 -35.48
N LYS A 318 -78.42 20.44 -36.55
CA LYS A 318 -78.00 21.41 -37.57
C LYS A 318 -77.78 22.78 -36.93
N ASN A 319 -78.76 23.28 -36.16
CA ASN A 319 -78.67 24.59 -35.51
C ASN A 319 -77.50 24.67 -34.51
N LYS A 320 -77.35 23.66 -33.64
CA LYS A 320 -76.20 23.61 -32.70
C LYS A 320 -74.85 23.51 -33.40
N MET A 321 -74.76 22.76 -34.49
CA MET A 321 -73.53 22.67 -35.29
C MET A 321 -73.21 24.01 -35.94
N LEU A 322 -74.21 24.72 -36.48
CA LEU A 322 -74.03 26.05 -37.05
C LEU A 322 -73.58 27.08 -36.01
N GLU A 323 -74.11 27.04 -34.79
CA GLU A 323 -73.63 27.88 -33.68
C GLU A 323 -72.15 27.64 -33.37
N HIS A 324 -71.74 26.37 -33.25
CA HIS A 324 -70.34 26.02 -33.00
C HIS A 324 -69.43 26.38 -34.18
N VAL A 325 -69.85 26.14 -35.42
CA VAL A 325 -69.06 26.49 -36.61
C VAL A 325 -68.90 28.01 -36.74
N ASN A 326 -69.94 28.79 -36.48
CA ASN A 326 -69.85 30.25 -36.47
C ASN A 326 -68.92 30.76 -35.35
N SER A 327 -68.91 30.10 -34.19
CA SER A 327 -67.96 30.37 -33.11
C SER A 327 -66.51 30.10 -33.54
N VAL A 328 -66.26 28.99 -34.25
CA VAL A 328 -64.94 28.67 -34.79
C VAL A 328 -64.52 29.67 -35.87
N ILE A 329 -65.38 29.98 -36.84
CA ILE A 329 -65.10 30.97 -37.90
C ILE A 329 -64.71 32.33 -37.31
N SER A 330 -65.41 32.77 -36.26
CA SER A 330 -65.19 34.09 -35.66
C SER A 330 -63.95 34.20 -34.76
N SER A 331 -63.38 33.08 -34.32
CA SER A 331 -62.34 33.10 -33.29
C SER A 331 -61.05 32.33 -33.63
N LEU A 332 -61.11 31.32 -34.51
CA LEU A 332 -59.99 30.42 -34.78
C LEU A 332 -58.73 31.13 -35.27
N GLU A 333 -58.88 32.06 -36.21
CA GLU A 333 -57.74 32.81 -36.78
C GLU A 333 -56.99 33.59 -35.70
N SER A 334 -57.73 34.24 -34.78
CA SER A 334 -57.14 34.94 -33.64
C SER A 334 -56.43 33.98 -32.67
N PHE A 335 -57.00 32.81 -32.39
CA PHE A 335 -56.34 31.81 -31.54
C PHE A 335 -55.09 31.21 -32.17
N GLN A 336 -55.11 30.94 -33.49
CA GLN A 336 -53.97 30.47 -34.25
C GLN A 336 -52.85 31.51 -34.30
N GLU A 337 -53.18 32.78 -34.49
CA GLU A 337 -52.20 33.87 -34.46
C GLU A 337 -51.55 34.00 -33.07
N ASN A 338 -52.35 33.97 -32.01
CA ASN A 338 -51.83 33.98 -30.64
C ASN A 338 -50.92 32.78 -30.34
N TYR A 339 -51.25 31.60 -30.87
CA TYR A 339 -50.40 30.42 -30.77
C TYR A 339 -49.07 30.61 -31.51
N ARG A 340 -49.09 31.09 -32.76
CA ARG A 340 -47.87 31.34 -33.55
C ARG A 340 -46.95 32.36 -32.89
N ILE A 341 -47.50 33.46 -32.39
CA ILE A 341 -46.74 34.48 -31.65
C ILE A 341 -46.10 33.83 -30.41
N ALA A 342 -46.85 33.07 -29.61
CA ALA A 342 -46.32 32.42 -28.42
C ALA A 342 -45.21 31.40 -28.73
N VAL A 343 -45.34 30.65 -29.83
CA VAL A 343 -44.29 29.72 -30.29
C VAL A 343 -43.05 30.50 -30.71
N GLN A 344 -43.20 31.54 -31.52
CA GLN A 344 -42.08 32.35 -31.99
C GLN A 344 -41.34 33.03 -30.83
N ASP A 345 -42.07 33.56 -29.85
CA ASP A 345 -41.51 34.15 -28.63
C ASP A 345 -40.75 33.11 -27.81
N ALA A 346 -41.31 31.89 -27.67
CA ALA A 346 -40.64 30.79 -26.96
C ALA A 346 -39.34 30.37 -27.67
N GLU A 347 -39.34 30.23 -29.00
CA GLU A 347 -38.16 29.90 -29.78
C GLU A 347 -37.08 31.00 -29.69
N ASN A 348 -37.49 32.27 -29.73
CA ASN A 348 -36.58 33.41 -29.58
C ASN A 348 -35.92 33.42 -28.19
N LYS A 349 -36.72 33.16 -27.14
CA LYS A 349 -36.20 33.05 -25.78
C LYS A 349 -35.32 31.83 -25.56
N GLU A 350 -35.60 30.72 -26.24
CA GLU A 350 -34.74 29.52 -26.21
C GLU A 350 -33.38 29.78 -26.86
N LYS A 351 -33.34 30.51 -27.98
CA LYS A 351 -32.09 30.98 -28.61
C LYS A 351 -31.32 31.94 -27.70
N GLU A 352 -32.00 32.92 -27.11
CA GLU A 352 -31.40 33.84 -26.13
C GLU A 352 -30.76 33.05 -24.98
N LEU A 353 -31.49 32.07 -24.42
CA LEU A 353 -31.01 31.24 -23.32
C LEU A 353 -29.81 30.36 -23.69
N SER A 354 -29.72 29.92 -24.95
CA SER A 354 -28.57 29.15 -25.45
C SER A 354 -27.29 29.97 -25.59
N GLY A 355 -27.40 31.31 -25.66
CA GLY A 355 -26.26 32.22 -25.70
C GLY A 355 -25.64 32.54 -24.34
N PHE A 356 -26.22 32.06 -23.23
CA PHE A 356 -25.68 32.29 -21.89
C PHE A 356 -24.68 31.20 -21.49
N ASP A 357 -23.38 31.49 -21.61
CA ASP A 357 -22.30 30.60 -21.15
C ASP A 357 -22.24 30.45 -19.61
N ILE A 358 -22.88 31.37 -18.87
CA ILE A 358 -22.88 31.40 -17.41
C ILE A 358 -23.43 30.12 -16.76
N ARG A 359 -24.29 29.38 -17.47
CA ARG A 359 -24.78 28.07 -17.02
C ARG A 359 -23.67 27.03 -17.01
N HIS A 360 -22.79 27.07 -18.01
CA HIS A 360 -21.65 26.16 -18.09
C HIS A 360 -20.64 26.49 -17.00
N ASP A 361 -20.35 27.77 -16.78
CA ASP A 361 -19.44 28.23 -15.73
C ASP A 361 -19.94 27.81 -14.33
N GLU A 362 -21.23 27.99 -14.05
CA GLU A 362 -21.83 27.57 -12.77
C GLU A 362 -21.69 26.07 -12.53
N LYS A 363 -21.94 25.27 -13.57
CA LYS A 363 -21.81 23.82 -13.49
C LYS A 363 -20.36 23.41 -13.27
N ASN A 364 -19.43 23.97 -14.05
CA ASN A 364 -18.00 23.66 -13.95
C ASN A 364 -17.47 23.98 -12.55
N MET A 365 -17.81 25.16 -12.00
CA MET A 365 -17.42 25.53 -10.64
C MET A 365 -17.99 24.57 -9.59
N ARG A 366 -19.22 24.07 -9.76
CA ARG A 366 -19.80 23.07 -8.83
C ARG A 366 -19.13 21.70 -8.92
N ASP A 367 -18.84 21.26 -10.13
CA ASP A 367 -18.14 20.00 -10.37
C ASP A 367 -16.73 20.07 -9.76
N GLU A 368 -16.04 21.20 -9.92
CA GLU A 368 -14.71 21.44 -9.33
C GLU A 368 -14.75 21.58 -7.79
N ILE A 369 -15.78 22.22 -7.22
CA ILE A 369 -16.02 22.24 -5.75
C ILE A 369 -16.15 20.81 -5.23
N THR A 370 -16.95 19.97 -5.90
CA THR A 370 -17.17 18.58 -5.49
C THR A 370 -15.86 17.80 -5.56
N ALA A 371 -15.10 17.94 -6.65
CA ALA A 371 -13.81 17.30 -6.80
C ALA A 371 -12.78 17.74 -5.73
N LEU A 372 -12.77 19.03 -5.36
CA LEU A 372 -11.92 19.54 -4.28
C LEU A 372 -12.33 18.97 -2.91
N GLN A 373 -13.63 18.87 -2.62
CA GLN A 373 -14.14 18.26 -1.39
C GLN A 373 -13.70 16.81 -1.26
N ASP A 374 -13.88 16.01 -2.30
CA ASP A 374 -13.47 14.58 -2.33
C ASP A 374 -11.95 14.44 -2.14
N LYS A 375 -11.18 15.34 -2.77
CA LYS A 375 -9.71 15.35 -2.65
C LYS A 375 -9.26 15.73 -1.25
N ILE A 376 -9.92 16.68 -0.58
CA ILE A 376 -9.67 17.04 0.81
C ILE A 376 -9.96 15.85 1.71
N GLU A 377 -11.14 15.22 1.58
CA GLU A 377 -11.53 14.07 2.41
C GLU A 377 -10.53 12.91 2.27
N THR A 378 -10.14 12.60 1.03
CA THR A 378 -9.13 11.56 0.75
C THR A 378 -7.78 11.91 1.39
N SER A 379 -7.33 13.15 1.25
CA SER A 379 -6.06 13.62 1.82
C SER A 379 -6.07 13.60 3.35
N GLU A 380 -7.21 13.90 3.98
CA GLU A 380 -7.41 13.83 5.43
C GLU A 380 -7.38 12.39 5.95
N LYS A 381 -8.00 11.44 5.24
CA LYS A 381 -7.91 9.99 5.58
C LYS A 381 -6.48 9.47 5.48
N GLU A 382 -5.75 9.86 4.45
CA GLU A 382 -4.33 9.52 4.30
C GLU A 382 -3.48 10.13 5.42
N LEU A 383 -3.75 11.38 5.80
CA LEU A 383 -3.08 12.06 6.90
C LEU A 383 -3.31 11.33 8.23
N GLU A 384 -4.53 10.91 8.50
CA GLU A 384 -4.88 10.18 9.72
C GLU A 384 -4.17 8.82 9.77
N THR A 385 -4.16 8.09 8.66
CA THR A 385 -3.40 6.84 8.52
C THR A 385 -1.90 7.07 8.77
N ALA A 386 -1.36 8.17 8.24
CA ALA A 386 0.04 8.54 8.45
C ALA A 386 0.35 8.88 9.92
N LYS A 387 -0.55 9.58 10.62
CA LYS A 387 -0.45 9.89 12.06
C LYS A 387 -0.49 8.63 12.92
N ASN A 388 -1.40 7.72 12.62
CA ASN A 388 -1.47 6.42 13.32
C ASN A 388 -0.21 5.60 13.12
N HIS A 389 0.33 5.54 11.90
CA HIS A 389 1.61 4.88 11.65
C HIS A 389 2.78 5.53 12.42
N LEU A 390 2.78 6.86 12.57
CA LEU A 390 3.79 7.55 13.37
C LEU A 390 3.70 7.16 14.86
N ILE A 391 2.49 7.00 15.41
CA ILE A 391 2.28 6.53 16.78
C ILE A 391 2.88 5.13 16.94
N SER A 392 2.54 4.19 16.04
CA SER A 392 3.10 2.83 16.09
C SER A 392 4.62 2.80 15.99
N LEU A 393 5.23 3.65 15.14
CA LEU A 393 6.70 3.76 15.07
C LEU A 393 7.32 4.26 16.37
N LYS A 394 6.67 5.21 17.06
CA LYS A 394 7.12 5.72 18.37
C LYS A 394 7.02 4.64 19.44
N GLU A 395 5.95 3.84 19.43
CA GLU A 395 5.77 2.70 20.35
C GLU A 395 6.86 1.64 20.13
N ILE A 396 7.11 1.25 18.88
CA ILE A 396 8.20 0.32 18.52
C ILE A 396 9.55 0.86 19.00
N SER A 397 9.82 2.16 18.79
CA SER A 397 11.03 2.79 19.30
C SER A 397 11.10 2.71 20.82
N GLY A 398 10.01 2.94 21.54
CA GLY A 398 9.95 2.81 23.00
C GLY A 398 10.25 1.39 23.50
N LEU A 399 9.67 0.38 22.87
CA LEU A 399 9.94 -1.03 23.19
C LEU A 399 11.40 -1.40 22.93
N LYS A 400 11.97 -0.96 21.80
CA LYS A 400 13.37 -1.19 21.47
C LYS A 400 14.34 -0.49 22.44
N LYS A 401 14.00 0.72 22.90
CA LYS A 401 14.75 1.42 23.94
C LYS A 401 14.75 0.65 25.26
N GLN A 402 13.62 0.05 25.66
CA GLN A 402 13.54 -0.81 26.85
C GLN A 402 14.33 -2.11 26.67
N GLU A 403 14.20 -2.76 25.51
CA GLU A 403 14.96 -3.96 25.14
C GLU A 403 16.47 -3.69 25.24
N LEU A 404 16.93 -2.57 24.66
CA LEU A 404 18.32 -2.15 24.74
C LEU A 404 18.76 -1.94 26.18
N GLN A 405 17.96 -1.26 27.01
CA GLN A 405 18.31 -1.05 28.42
C GLN A 405 18.48 -2.39 29.17
N ASN A 406 17.64 -3.38 28.89
CA ASN A 406 17.75 -4.71 29.52
C ASN A 406 19.04 -5.42 29.09
N VAL A 407 19.40 -5.36 27.81
CA VAL A 407 20.66 -5.93 27.30
C VAL A 407 21.87 -5.18 27.85
N ILE A 408 21.81 -3.86 27.95
CA ILE A 408 22.89 -3.07 28.57
C ILE A 408 23.06 -3.45 30.04
N SER A 409 21.96 -3.65 30.79
CA SER A 409 22.03 -4.06 32.18
C SER A 409 22.59 -5.48 32.37
N SER A 410 22.52 -6.37 31.37
CA SER A 410 23.21 -7.66 31.44
C SER A 410 24.71 -7.56 31.17
N ILE A 411 25.16 -6.50 30.46
CA ILE A 411 26.58 -6.20 30.22
C ILE A 411 27.19 -5.45 31.42
N ASP A 412 26.50 -4.41 31.89
CA ASP A 412 26.89 -3.58 33.03
C ASP A 412 25.65 -3.12 33.80
N GLY A 413 25.37 -3.77 34.93
CA GLY A 413 24.16 -3.52 35.74
C GLY A 413 24.04 -2.10 36.30
N ASN A 414 25.12 -1.33 36.28
CA ASN A 414 25.16 0.05 36.77
C ASN A 414 25.02 1.10 35.67
N LEU A 415 24.98 0.68 34.39
CA LEU A 415 24.86 1.59 33.25
C LEU A 415 23.40 1.82 32.85
N ARG A 416 23.03 3.10 32.73
CA ARG A 416 21.73 3.54 32.24
C ARG A 416 21.88 4.34 30.96
N VAL A 417 21.09 4.00 29.95
CA VAL A 417 21.06 4.72 28.68
C VAL A 417 20.08 5.88 28.76
N SER A 418 20.53 7.07 28.36
CA SER A 418 19.73 8.28 28.19
C SER A 418 19.32 8.42 26.72
N PHE A 419 18.02 8.56 26.46
CA PHE A 419 17.39 8.30 25.17
C PHE A 419 16.68 9.48 24.51
#